data_AF-A0A7L5YQZ3-F1
#
_entry.id   AF-A0A7L5YQZ3-F1
#
_cell.length_a   1.000
_cell.length_b   1.000
_cell.length_c   1.000
_cell.angle_alpha   90.00
_cell.angle_beta   90.00
_cell.angle_gamma   90.00
#
_symmetry.space_group_name_H-M   'P 1'
#
loop_
_entity.id
_entity.type
_entity.pdbx_description
1 polymer ?
#
loop_
_entity_poly.entity_id
_entity_poly.type
_entity_poly.pdbx_seq_one_letter_code
_entity_poly.pdbx_strand_id
1 'polypeptide(L)'
;MKAAGCGWRAPTPRSAITSSSATGRPTGAVRSSGGEIQFHHNLVAANQADNGSGTLFQDPVLADLHNNVVIDNSFNGVVIVGGMQARVRFNTLAGNGVGQGGEAIALDNVATAEVRANALRNNHIGLRVSGGTQVTLVRNSLWANQGDYAGIEAGPSDLRGDPRHANGPLGSFYLSNVAAGQPSNSPLIDASGITVHQAGLQETTTRTDGAADQGMADIGSHYVSVTGTGRVWLPIVRSP
;
A
#
# COMPACT_ATOMS: atom_id res chain seq x y z
N MET A 1 17.99 -18.22 -25.13
CA MET A 1 18.19 -18.19 -23.66
C MET A 1 16.90 -17.72 -23.02
N LYS A 2 16.37 -18.49 -22.06
CA LYS A 2 15.12 -18.24 -21.35
C LYS A 2 15.28 -17.07 -20.38
N ALA A 3 14.40 -16.07 -20.44
CA ALA A 3 14.09 -15.25 -19.27
C ALA A 3 12.78 -15.79 -18.68
N ALA A 4 12.88 -16.32 -17.46
CA ALA A 4 11.74 -16.73 -16.66
C ALA A 4 10.99 -15.47 -16.18
N GLY A 5 9.84 -15.18 -16.78
CA GLY A 5 8.94 -14.14 -16.30
C GLY A 5 8.25 -14.63 -15.04
N CYS A 6 8.68 -14.13 -13.89
CA CYS A 6 8.02 -14.32 -12.61
C CYS A 6 6.63 -13.67 -12.68
N GLY A 7 5.57 -14.49 -12.67
CA GLY A 7 4.19 -14.04 -12.74
C GLY A 7 3.72 -13.53 -11.38
N TRP A 8 3.93 -12.25 -11.10
CA TRP A 8 3.31 -11.57 -9.97
C TRP A 8 1.87 -11.18 -10.35
N ARG A 9 0.87 -11.91 -9.83
CA ARG A 9 -0.52 -11.44 -9.81
C ARG A 9 -0.83 -11.04 -8.37
N ALA A 10 -1.08 -9.74 -8.17
CA ALA A 10 -1.48 -9.14 -6.90
C ALA A 10 -2.87 -8.46 -7.08
N PRO A 11 -3.55 -8.06 -5.98
CA PRO A 11 -4.94 -8.36 -5.56
C PRO A 11 -5.97 -8.77 -6.63
N THR A 12 -7.27 -8.78 -6.33
CA THR A 12 -8.26 -8.37 -7.34
C THR A 12 -8.46 -6.87 -7.15
N PRO A 13 -7.58 -6.03 -7.70
CA PRO A 13 -7.73 -4.59 -7.51
C PRO A 13 -8.96 -4.13 -8.28
N ARG A 14 -9.60 -3.03 -7.86
CA ARG A 14 -10.62 -2.38 -8.71
C ARG A 14 -10.03 -1.99 -10.07
N SER A 15 -8.76 -1.56 -10.06
CA SER A 15 -7.94 -1.27 -11.24
C SER A 15 -6.47 -1.61 -11.00
N ALA A 16 -5.80 -2.25 -11.97
CA ALA A 16 -4.36 -2.52 -11.94
C ALA A 16 -3.65 -1.60 -12.94
N ILE A 17 -2.65 -0.84 -12.48
CA ILE A 17 -1.83 0.04 -13.32
C ILE A 17 -0.38 -0.40 -13.17
N THR A 18 0.15 -1.00 -14.22
CA THR A 18 1.47 -1.64 -14.18
C THR A 18 2.34 -1.23 -15.36
N SER A 19 3.64 -1.09 -15.13
CA SER A 19 4.66 -0.97 -16.19
C SER A 19 4.45 0.23 -17.13
N SER A 20 3.94 1.35 -16.63
CA SER A 20 3.90 2.59 -17.41
C SER A 20 5.31 3.19 -17.52
N SER A 21 5.69 3.60 -18.73
CA SER A 21 6.95 4.27 -19.03
C SER A 21 6.67 5.53 -19.84
N ALA A 22 6.65 6.68 -19.20
CA ALA A 22 6.57 7.98 -19.85
C ALA A 22 7.94 8.68 -19.72
N THR A 23 8.49 9.16 -20.83
CA THR A 23 9.74 9.92 -20.84
C THR A 23 9.44 11.43 -20.89
N GLY A 24 10.25 12.25 -20.21
CA GLY A 24 10.30 13.70 -20.43
C GLY A 24 9.41 14.60 -19.56
N ARG A 25 8.65 14.09 -18.59
CA ARG A 25 8.01 14.89 -17.51
C ARG A 25 7.91 14.08 -16.22
N PRO A 26 8.01 14.70 -15.03
CA PRO A 26 7.67 14.03 -13.77
C PRO A 26 6.19 13.65 -13.81
N THR A 27 5.89 12.38 -14.09
CA THR A 27 4.52 11.87 -14.12
C THR A 27 4.44 10.63 -13.26
N GLY A 28 3.48 10.62 -12.33
CA GLY A 28 3.03 9.38 -11.71
C GLY A 28 2.25 8.52 -12.70
N ALA A 29 2.24 7.20 -12.53
CA ALA A 29 1.42 6.29 -13.34
C ALA A 29 -0.07 6.64 -13.25
N VAL A 30 -0.48 7.14 -12.08
CA VAL A 30 -1.74 7.86 -11.89
C VAL A 30 -1.42 9.32 -11.61
N ARG A 31 -2.08 10.23 -12.34
CA ARG A 31 -2.04 11.67 -12.05
C ARG A 31 -3.45 12.23 -11.94
N SER A 32 -3.71 12.97 -10.88
CA SER A 32 -4.94 13.75 -10.70
C SER A 32 -4.63 15.11 -10.07
N SER A 33 -5.46 16.11 -10.36
CA SER A 33 -5.29 17.47 -9.87
C SER A 33 -6.62 18.08 -9.44
N GLY A 34 -6.66 18.74 -8.28
CA GLY A 34 -7.86 19.38 -7.74
C GLY A 34 -8.90 18.38 -7.21
N GLY A 35 -9.94 18.94 -6.58
CA GLY A 35 -11.14 18.19 -6.19
C GLY A 35 -10.94 17.17 -5.07
N GLU A 36 -11.92 16.29 -4.91
CA GLU A 36 -11.85 15.13 -4.02
C GLU A 36 -11.34 13.92 -4.80
N ILE A 37 -10.31 13.27 -4.28
CA ILE A 37 -9.67 12.08 -4.86
C ILE A 37 -9.92 10.91 -3.92
N GLN A 38 -10.63 9.91 -4.41
CA GLN A 38 -10.81 8.62 -3.74
C GLN A 38 -10.04 7.56 -4.51
N PHE A 39 -8.95 7.08 -3.92
CA PHE A 39 -8.08 6.09 -4.53
C PHE A 39 -8.03 4.85 -3.64
N HIS A 40 -8.93 3.90 -3.87
CA HIS A 40 -9.10 2.75 -2.99
C HIS A 40 -8.97 1.40 -3.72
N HIS A 41 -8.36 0.40 -3.07
CA HIS A 41 -8.29 -0.98 -3.58
C HIS A 41 -7.59 -1.10 -4.94
N ASN A 42 -6.56 -0.30 -5.19
CA ASN A 42 -5.80 -0.33 -6.45
C ASN A 42 -4.45 -1.02 -6.27
N LEU A 43 -3.95 -1.57 -7.39
CA LEU A 43 -2.57 -2.02 -7.53
C LEU A 43 -1.84 -1.08 -8.48
N VAL A 44 -0.74 -0.48 -8.01
CA VAL A 44 0.14 0.35 -8.82
C VAL A 44 1.55 -0.22 -8.73
N ALA A 45 2.04 -0.81 -9.82
CA ALA A 45 3.28 -1.59 -9.78
C ALA A 45 4.27 -1.28 -10.91
N ALA A 46 5.56 -1.36 -10.59
CA ALA A 46 6.65 -1.46 -11.57
C ALA A 46 6.71 -0.30 -12.59
N ASN A 47 6.28 0.92 -12.22
CA ASN A 47 6.30 2.05 -13.15
C ASN A 47 7.70 2.66 -13.27
N GLN A 48 8.13 2.92 -14.52
CA GLN A 48 9.52 3.25 -14.90
C GLN A 48 9.66 4.62 -15.59
N ALA A 49 8.68 5.52 -15.46
CA ALA A 49 8.77 6.86 -16.02
C ALA A 49 9.92 7.69 -15.39
N ASP A 50 10.36 8.79 -16.01
CA ASP A 50 11.32 9.72 -15.40
C ASP A 50 10.67 10.34 -14.13
N ASN A 51 11.28 10.17 -12.95
CA ASN A 51 10.63 10.40 -11.64
C ASN A 51 9.39 9.52 -11.40
N GLY A 52 9.39 8.30 -11.95
CA GLY A 52 8.30 7.34 -12.09
C GLY A 52 7.61 6.94 -10.80
N SER A 53 6.83 7.88 -10.30
CA SER A 53 6.05 7.72 -9.11
C SER A 53 4.87 6.78 -9.41
N GLY A 54 4.43 5.97 -8.45
CA GLY A 54 3.20 5.20 -8.61
C GLY A 54 2.02 6.15 -8.83
N THR A 55 1.85 7.12 -7.93
CA THR A 55 0.79 8.13 -8.03
C THR A 55 1.32 9.55 -7.78
N LEU A 56 0.67 10.53 -8.39
CA LEU A 56 0.87 11.96 -8.16
C LEU A 56 -0.49 12.66 -8.06
N PHE A 57 -0.80 13.19 -6.89
CA PHE A 57 -2.01 13.98 -6.64
C PHE A 57 -1.62 15.43 -6.33
N GLN A 58 -2.15 16.37 -7.10
CA GLN A 58 -1.81 17.80 -7.00
C GLN A 58 -3.00 18.63 -6.55
N ASP A 59 -2.82 19.47 -5.55
CA ASP A 59 -3.82 20.39 -5.00
C ASP A 59 -5.19 19.75 -4.70
N PRO A 60 -5.27 18.52 -4.13
CA PRO A 60 -6.56 17.95 -3.77
C PRO A 60 -7.22 18.77 -2.66
N VAL A 61 -8.53 18.96 -2.74
CA VAL A 61 -9.31 19.39 -1.57
C VAL A 61 -9.26 18.28 -0.52
N LEU A 62 -9.43 17.03 -0.95
CA LEU A 62 -9.26 15.83 -0.13
C LEU A 62 -8.63 14.72 -0.98
N ALA A 63 -7.60 14.06 -0.48
CA ALA A 63 -7.08 12.81 -1.02
C ALA A 63 -7.26 11.68 0.00
N ASP A 64 -8.21 10.77 -0.23
CA ASP A 64 -8.38 9.52 0.55
C ASP A 64 -7.78 8.35 -0.22
N LEU A 65 -6.67 7.83 0.34
CA LEU A 65 -5.96 6.67 -0.17
C LEU A 65 -6.14 5.54 0.84
N HIS A 66 -6.96 4.57 0.46
CA HIS A 66 -7.38 3.51 1.36
C HIS A 66 -7.19 2.13 0.73
N ASN A 67 -6.47 1.25 1.41
CA ASN A 67 -6.35 -0.15 1.02
C ASN A 67 -5.75 -0.38 -0.38
N ASN A 68 -4.68 0.35 -0.74
CA ASN A 68 -3.95 0.14 -1.99
C ASN A 68 -2.66 -0.65 -1.80
N VAL A 69 -2.19 -1.27 -2.89
CA VAL A 69 -0.87 -1.90 -3.00
C VAL A 69 -0.06 -1.09 -4.02
N VAL A 70 1.03 -0.46 -3.58
CA VAL A 70 1.89 0.39 -4.44
C VAL A 70 3.33 -0.09 -4.36
N ILE A 71 3.83 -0.71 -5.41
CA ILE A 71 5.06 -1.51 -5.32
C ILE A 71 6.02 -1.31 -6.49
N ASP A 72 7.32 -1.44 -6.20
CA ASP A 72 8.41 -1.51 -7.18
C ASP A 72 8.40 -0.37 -8.22
N ASN A 73 7.84 0.78 -7.85
CA ASN A 73 7.91 1.96 -8.72
C ASN A 73 9.33 2.54 -8.65
N SER A 74 9.86 2.93 -9.81
CA SER A 74 11.24 3.40 -9.95
C SER A 74 11.57 4.63 -9.10
N PHE A 75 10.57 5.43 -8.75
CA PHE A 75 10.70 6.59 -7.87
C PHE A 75 9.71 6.50 -6.69
N ASN A 76 8.85 7.49 -6.48
CA ASN A 76 7.96 7.46 -5.33
C ASN A 76 6.86 6.39 -5.45
N GLY A 77 6.31 5.90 -4.35
CA GLY A 77 5.06 5.13 -4.37
C GLY A 77 3.88 6.08 -4.57
N VAL A 78 3.63 6.92 -3.57
CA VAL A 78 2.55 7.90 -3.54
C VAL A 78 3.12 9.29 -3.33
N VAL A 79 2.70 10.25 -4.15
CA VAL A 79 3.05 11.66 -3.99
C VAL A 79 1.77 12.49 -3.88
N ILE A 80 1.68 13.31 -2.83
CA ILE A 80 0.64 14.32 -2.66
C ILE A 80 1.34 15.67 -2.51
N VAL A 81 1.04 16.60 -3.42
CA VAL A 81 1.60 17.95 -3.43
C VAL A 81 0.47 18.97 -3.34
N GLY A 82 0.58 19.92 -2.42
CA GLY A 82 -0.45 20.92 -2.18
C GLY A 82 -1.69 20.32 -1.52
N GLY A 83 -2.79 21.07 -1.57
CA GLY A 83 -4.09 20.60 -1.12
C GLY A 83 -4.41 20.82 0.36
N MET A 84 -5.66 20.56 0.74
CA MET A 84 -6.18 20.85 2.07
C MET A 84 -6.10 19.66 3.03
N GLN A 85 -6.48 18.46 2.59
CA GLN A 85 -6.51 17.28 3.45
C GLN A 85 -6.04 16.01 2.73
N ALA A 86 -5.21 15.21 3.40
CA ALA A 86 -4.86 13.86 2.98
C ALA A 86 -5.18 12.82 4.07
N ARG A 87 -5.71 11.66 3.66
CA ARG A 87 -5.88 10.48 4.50
C ARG A 87 -5.23 9.32 3.78
N VAL A 88 -4.12 8.81 4.31
CA VAL A 88 -3.38 7.69 3.72
C VAL A 88 -3.42 6.55 4.72
N ARG A 89 -4.26 5.54 4.45
CA ARG A 89 -4.58 4.49 5.41
C ARG A 89 -4.66 3.08 4.85
N PHE A 90 -4.19 2.11 5.63
CA PHE A 90 -4.26 0.68 5.28
C PHE A 90 -3.63 0.34 3.93
N ASN A 91 -2.62 1.09 3.49
CA ASN A 91 -1.93 0.80 2.24
C ASN A 91 -0.69 -0.05 2.50
N THR A 92 -0.32 -0.89 1.52
CA THR A 92 0.99 -1.55 1.49
C THR A 92 1.85 -0.92 0.41
N LEU A 93 2.95 -0.29 0.82
CA LEU A 93 3.90 0.34 -0.10
C LEU A 93 5.28 -0.30 0.05
N ALA A 94 5.73 -0.99 -1.00
CA ALA A 94 6.93 -1.80 -0.93
C ALA A 94 7.87 -1.65 -2.13
N GLY A 95 9.17 -1.53 -1.89
CA GLY A 95 10.15 -1.55 -2.99
C GLY A 95 10.18 -0.28 -3.86
N ASN A 96 9.55 0.82 -3.44
CA ASN A 96 9.52 2.04 -4.24
C ASN A 96 10.82 2.85 -4.07
N GLY A 97 11.33 3.36 -5.17
CA GLY A 97 12.41 4.36 -5.19
C GLY A 97 13.80 3.81 -4.88
N VAL A 98 13.93 2.48 -4.81
CA VAL A 98 15.18 1.80 -4.48
C VAL A 98 16.25 2.13 -5.53
N GLY A 99 17.33 2.79 -5.09
CA GLY A 99 18.45 3.19 -5.94
C GLY A 99 18.26 4.50 -6.71
N GLN A 100 17.08 5.11 -6.65
CA GLN A 100 16.77 6.38 -7.33
C GLN A 100 16.42 7.52 -6.37
N GLY A 101 16.25 7.22 -5.07
CA GLY A 101 15.97 8.24 -4.05
C GLY A 101 14.49 8.50 -3.78
N GLY A 102 13.58 7.68 -4.31
CA GLY A 102 12.13 7.88 -4.18
C GLY A 102 11.52 7.35 -2.87
N GLU A 103 10.42 7.94 -2.42
CA GLU A 103 9.78 7.65 -1.14
C GLU A 103 8.55 6.75 -1.30
N ALA A 104 8.22 5.93 -0.29
CA ALA A 104 6.95 5.20 -0.30
C ALA A 104 5.79 6.19 -0.32
N ILE A 105 5.79 7.15 0.61
CA ILE A 105 4.85 8.26 0.67
C ILE A 105 5.62 9.57 0.74
N ALA A 106 5.28 10.51 -0.13
CA ALA A 106 5.77 11.88 -0.13
C ALA A 106 4.60 12.86 0.03
N LEU A 107 4.64 13.67 1.09
CA LEU A 107 3.68 14.74 1.35
C LEU A 107 4.41 16.09 1.31
N ASP A 108 3.99 16.98 0.41
CA ASP A 108 4.61 18.29 0.24
C ASP A 108 3.56 19.40 0.16
N ASN A 109 3.68 20.44 0.99
CA ASN A 109 2.71 21.55 1.06
C ASN A 109 1.24 21.13 1.25
N VAL A 110 0.97 20.00 1.93
CA VAL A 110 -0.40 19.56 2.26
C VAL A 110 -0.82 20.22 3.57
N ALA A 111 -1.97 20.90 3.63
CA ALA A 111 -2.32 21.65 4.84
C ALA A 111 -2.47 20.74 6.08
N THR A 112 -3.15 19.59 5.94
CA THR A 112 -3.25 18.56 6.98
C THR A 112 -3.23 17.15 6.40
N ALA A 113 -2.57 16.20 7.08
CA ALA A 113 -2.59 14.79 6.69
C ALA A 113 -2.71 13.85 7.89
N GLU A 114 -3.47 12.77 7.72
CA GLU A 114 -3.42 11.59 8.59
C GLU A 114 -2.78 10.43 7.83
N VAL A 115 -1.71 9.88 8.37
CA VAL A 115 -1.04 8.68 7.83
C VAL A 115 -1.17 7.58 8.87
N ARG A 116 -2.00 6.58 8.58
CA ARG A 116 -2.41 5.55 9.56
C ARG A 116 -2.29 4.14 9.02
N ALA A 117 -1.79 3.21 9.84
CA ALA A 117 -1.89 1.78 9.55
C ALA A 117 -1.40 1.36 8.16
N ASN A 118 -0.39 2.06 7.62
CA ASN A 118 0.26 1.66 6.37
C ASN A 118 1.43 0.72 6.65
N ALA A 119 1.66 -0.25 5.77
CA ALA A 119 2.84 -1.10 5.79
C ALA A 119 3.85 -0.57 4.74
N LEU A 120 4.92 0.10 5.20
CA LEU A 120 5.94 0.74 4.38
C LEU A 120 7.24 -0.06 4.49
N ARG A 121 7.62 -0.79 3.44
CA ARG A 121 8.81 -1.65 3.50
C ARG A 121 9.73 -1.59 2.30
N ASN A 122 11.03 -1.79 2.51
CA ASN A 122 12.01 -1.89 1.42
C ASN A 122 11.99 -0.67 0.47
N ASN A 123 11.58 0.51 0.92
CA ASN A 123 11.62 1.73 0.11
C ASN A 123 12.95 2.48 0.37
N HIS A 124 13.30 3.48 -0.43
CA HIS A 124 14.41 4.36 -0.05
C HIS A 124 14.04 5.17 1.21
N ILE A 125 12.95 5.93 1.19
CA ILE A 125 12.35 6.50 2.40
C ILE A 125 10.94 5.95 2.61
N GLY A 126 10.56 5.61 3.85
CA GLY A 126 9.18 5.21 4.18
C GLY A 126 8.20 6.36 3.99
N LEU A 127 8.36 7.42 4.78
CA LEU A 127 7.53 8.64 4.70
C LEU A 127 8.40 9.90 4.68
N ARG A 128 8.24 10.74 3.66
CA ARG A 128 8.80 12.10 3.65
C ARG A 128 7.69 13.14 3.77
N VAL A 129 7.96 14.14 4.61
CA VAL A 129 7.10 15.30 4.85
C VAL A 129 7.91 16.58 4.58
N SER A 130 7.37 17.50 3.79
CA SER A 130 7.98 18.80 3.50
C SER A 130 6.94 19.91 3.30
N GLY A 131 7.42 21.14 3.08
CA GLY A 131 6.54 22.26 2.70
C GLY A 131 5.58 22.72 3.80
N GLY A 132 5.95 22.58 5.08
CA GLY A 132 5.09 23.00 6.20
C GLY A 132 3.90 22.08 6.47
N THR A 133 3.85 20.91 5.81
CA THR A 133 2.77 19.93 5.97
C THR A 133 2.58 19.50 7.43
N GLN A 134 1.35 19.58 7.94
CA GLN A 134 1.00 19.11 9.29
C GLN A 134 0.51 17.66 9.22
N VAL A 135 1.21 16.72 9.87
CA VAL A 135 0.90 15.29 9.80
C VAL A 135 0.61 14.70 11.18
N THR A 136 -0.44 13.91 11.26
CA THR A 136 -0.70 12.98 12.37
C THR A 136 -0.31 11.57 11.94
N LEU A 137 0.63 10.95 12.67
CA LEU A 137 1.11 9.58 12.43
C LEU A 137 0.50 8.62 13.44
N VAL A 138 -0.12 7.54 12.95
CA VAL A 138 -0.76 6.54 13.82
C VAL A 138 -0.51 5.12 13.31
N ARG A 139 0.29 4.36 14.05
CA ARG A 139 0.46 2.91 13.86
C ARG A 139 0.81 2.50 12.43
N ASN A 140 1.69 3.24 11.77
CA ASN A 140 2.32 2.78 10.54
C ASN A 140 3.39 1.76 10.88
N SER A 141 3.58 0.75 10.03
CA SER A 141 4.69 -0.17 10.13
C SER A 141 5.77 0.20 9.12
N LEU A 142 7.00 0.37 9.60
CA LEU A 142 8.15 0.68 8.77
C LEU A 142 9.20 -0.42 8.95
N TRP A 143 9.61 -1.02 7.83
CA TRP A 143 10.53 -2.15 7.88
C TRP A 143 11.49 -2.15 6.70
N ALA A 144 12.78 -2.22 7.00
CA ALA A 144 13.85 -2.34 6.01
C ALA A 144 13.82 -1.25 4.91
N ASN A 145 13.30 -0.06 5.23
CA ASN A 145 13.52 1.12 4.40
C ASN A 145 14.97 1.62 4.59
N GLN A 146 15.55 2.32 3.61
CA GLN A 146 16.88 2.93 3.80
C GLN A 146 16.83 4.09 4.80
N GLY A 147 15.70 4.80 4.84
CA GLY A 147 15.30 5.69 5.91
C GLY A 147 13.80 5.51 6.22
N ASP A 148 13.43 5.48 7.51
CA ASP A 148 12.02 5.34 7.89
C ASP A 148 11.24 6.63 7.65
N TYR A 149 11.78 7.77 8.11
CA TYR A 149 11.16 9.09 8.01
C TYR A 149 12.15 10.14 7.53
N ALA A 150 11.64 11.15 6.82
CA ALA A 150 12.38 12.37 6.49
C ALA A 150 11.49 13.60 6.65
N GLY A 151 12.01 14.63 7.33
CA GLY A 151 11.27 15.88 7.61
C GLY A 151 10.18 15.78 8.68
N ILE A 152 10.07 14.62 9.35
CA ILE A 152 9.19 14.39 10.50
C ILE A 152 9.80 13.35 11.43
N GLU A 153 9.46 13.40 12.71
CA GLU A 153 9.78 12.34 13.67
C GLU A 153 8.79 11.18 13.58
N ALA A 154 9.20 9.99 14.03
CA ALA A 154 8.32 8.84 14.08
C ALA A 154 7.13 9.10 15.03
N GLY A 155 5.94 8.62 14.66
CA GLY A 155 4.79 8.65 15.56
C GLY A 155 5.02 7.73 16.76
N PRO A 156 4.52 8.07 17.96
CA PRO A 156 4.75 7.29 19.18
C PRO A 156 4.11 5.90 19.16
N SER A 157 3.21 5.65 18.20
CA SER A 157 2.52 4.38 18.02
C SER A 157 2.96 3.61 16.77
N ASP A 158 3.91 4.17 16.01
CA ASP A 158 4.42 3.51 14.80
C ASP A 158 5.31 2.31 15.18
N LEU A 159 5.33 1.31 14.31
CA LEU A 159 5.94 0.01 14.54
C LEU A 159 7.15 -0.18 13.63
N ARG A 160 8.15 -0.90 14.12
CA ARG A 160 9.34 -1.34 13.35
C ARG A 160 9.42 -2.86 13.28
N GLY A 161 8.35 -3.48 12.80
CA GLY A 161 8.23 -4.95 12.71
C GLY A 161 8.21 -5.43 11.27
N ASP A 162 8.90 -6.53 10.99
CA ASP A 162 8.77 -7.23 9.70
C ASP A 162 7.29 -7.60 9.46
N PRO A 163 6.66 -7.14 8.37
CA PRO A 163 5.30 -7.54 8.04
C PRO A 163 5.13 -9.06 7.88
N ARG A 164 6.21 -9.82 7.66
CA ARG A 164 6.19 -11.27 7.43
C ARG A 164 5.17 -11.64 6.38
N HIS A 165 5.25 -10.99 5.22
CA HIS A 165 4.28 -11.24 4.16
C HIS A 165 4.38 -12.69 3.64
N ALA A 166 3.23 -13.29 3.37
CA ALA A 166 3.07 -14.61 2.79
C ALA A 166 2.43 -14.51 1.40
N ASN A 167 2.77 -15.46 0.53
CA ASN A 167 2.08 -15.63 -0.75
C ASN A 167 0.74 -16.30 -0.49
N GLY A 168 -0.33 -15.66 -0.95
CA GLY A 168 -1.69 -16.19 -0.90
C GLY A 168 -2.39 -16.10 -2.25
N PRO A 169 -3.69 -16.45 -2.30
CA PRO A 169 -4.42 -16.66 -3.55
C PRO A 169 -4.49 -15.44 -4.48
N LEU A 170 -4.53 -14.23 -3.92
CA LEU A 170 -4.70 -12.98 -4.66
C LEU A 170 -3.44 -12.11 -4.70
N GLY A 171 -2.31 -12.56 -4.14
CA GLY A 171 -1.08 -11.77 -4.11
C GLY A 171 -0.10 -12.17 -3.01
N SER A 172 0.94 -11.34 -2.85
CA SER A 172 2.09 -11.62 -1.98
C SER A 172 2.17 -10.76 -0.73
N PHE A 173 1.09 -10.04 -0.39
CA PHE A 173 1.04 -9.15 0.76
C PHE A 173 0.02 -9.60 1.80
N TYR A 174 -0.28 -10.90 1.86
CA TYR A 174 -0.98 -11.47 3.01
C TYR A 174 -0.04 -11.43 4.21
N LEU A 175 -0.57 -11.26 5.43
CA LEU A 175 0.21 -11.36 6.64
C LEU A 175 0.33 -12.84 7.04
N SER A 176 1.55 -13.27 7.41
CA SER A 176 1.76 -14.61 7.96
C SER A 176 0.90 -14.80 9.21
N ASN A 177 0.08 -15.84 9.24
CA ASN A 177 -0.86 -16.13 10.33
C ASN A 177 -0.87 -17.64 10.63
N VAL A 178 -0.63 -18.02 11.89
CA VAL A 178 -0.61 -19.43 12.29
C VAL A 178 -1.98 -20.11 12.10
N ALA A 179 -3.07 -19.36 12.23
CA ALA A 179 -4.42 -19.87 12.00
C ALA A 179 -4.67 -20.20 10.51
N ALA A 180 -3.94 -19.56 9.60
CA ALA A 180 -3.96 -19.85 8.16
C ALA A 180 -2.87 -20.86 7.74
N GLY A 181 -2.16 -21.46 8.71
CA GLY A 181 -1.17 -22.52 8.48
C GLY A 181 0.27 -22.05 8.27
N GLN A 182 0.58 -20.77 8.48
CA GLN A 182 1.96 -20.27 8.42
C GLN A 182 2.74 -20.56 9.72
N PRO A 183 4.10 -20.58 9.67
CA PRO A 183 4.91 -20.95 10.83
C PRO A 183 4.94 -19.91 11.97
N SER A 184 4.46 -18.67 11.74
CA SER A 184 4.44 -17.62 12.77
C SER A 184 3.40 -16.54 12.45
N ASN A 185 3.05 -15.74 13.45
CA ASN A 185 2.23 -14.55 13.25
C ASN A 185 3.08 -13.35 12.83
N SER A 186 2.54 -12.54 11.93
CA SER A 186 3.01 -11.19 11.67
C SER A 186 2.77 -10.30 12.90
N PRO A 187 3.69 -9.38 13.24
CA PRO A 187 3.44 -8.36 14.26
C PRO A 187 2.37 -7.33 13.86
N LEU A 188 1.88 -7.38 12.61
CA LEU A 188 0.91 -6.43 12.06
C LEU A 188 -0.55 -6.87 12.18
N ILE A 189 -0.78 -8.09 12.66
CA ILE A 189 -2.11 -8.61 12.96
C ILE A 189 -2.69 -7.85 14.17
N ASP A 190 -3.94 -7.41 14.06
CA ASP A 190 -4.71 -6.64 15.05
C ASP A 190 -4.04 -5.33 15.51
N ALA A 191 -3.07 -4.83 14.75
CA ALA A 191 -2.15 -3.80 15.21
C ALA A 191 -2.56 -2.36 14.87
N SER A 192 -3.59 -2.14 14.04
CA SER A 192 -4.06 -0.78 13.68
C SER A 192 -4.73 -0.04 14.85
N GLY A 193 -5.20 -0.82 15.83
CA GLY A 193 -5.99 -0.41 17.00
C GLY A 193 -7.19 0.49 16.69
N ILE A 194 -7.82 0.26 15.54
CA ILE A 194 -9.23 0.52 15.28
C ILE A 194 -9.88 -0.76 14.78
N THR A 195 -11.20 -0.86 14.86
CA THR A 195 -11.91 -2.08 14.43
C THR A 195 -11.97 -2.22 12.91
N VAL A 196 -12.13 -3.43 12.40
CA VAL A 196 -12.41 -3.67 10.96
C VAL A 196 -13.64 -2.93 10.48
N HIS A 197 -14.64 -2.70 11.35
CA HIS A 197 -15.82 -1.90 11.05
C HIS A 197 -15.50 -0.41 10.91
N GLN A 198 -14.70 0.16 11.82
CA GLN A 198 -14.26 1.55 11.74
C GLN A 198 -13.37 1.81 10.52
N ALA A 199 -12.59 0.80 10.11
CA ALA A 199 -11.75 0.86 8.93
C ALA A 199 -12.52 0.69 7.61
N GLY A 200 -13.68 0.01 7.62
CA GLY A 200 -14.42 -0.34 6.41
C GLY A 200 -13.84 -1.56 5.69
N LEU A 201 -13.34 -2.54 6.45
CA LEU A 201 -12.59 -3.72 5.99
C LEU A 201 -13.26 -5.06 6.37
N GLN A 202 -14.56 -5.05 6.68
CA GLN A 202 -15.29 -6.21 7.20
C GLN A 202 -15.40 -7.39 6.23
N GLU A 203 -15.28 -7.13 4.93
CA GLU A 203 -15.36 -8.15 3.86
C GLU A 203 -13.97 -8.48 3.27
N THR A 204 -12.91 -8.06 3.94
CA THR A 204 -11.54 -8.21 3.49
C THR A 204 -10.72 -9.08 4.46
N THR A 205 -9.52 -9.48 4.04
CA THR A 205 -8.65 -10.40 4.76
C THR A 205 -7.19 -10.09 4.50
N THR A 206 -6.36 -10.28 5.52
CA THR A 206 -4.89 -10.39 5.38
C THR A 206 -4.40 -11.84 5.40
N ARG A 207 -5.28 -12.83 5.56
CA ARG A 207 -4.92 -14.25 5.73
C ARG A 207 -4.93 -15.02 4.42
N THR A 208 -3.96 -15.92 4.24
CA THR A 208 -3.85 -16.73 3.01
C THR A 208 -4.98 -17.75 2.83
N ASP A 209 -5.65 -18.14 3.92
CA ASP A 209 -6.80 -19.06 3.88
C ASP A 209 -8.11 -18.34 3.54
N GLY A 210 -8.07 -17.02 3.36
CA GLY A 210 -9.18 -16.21 2.88
C GLY A 210 -10.20 -15.83 3.94
N ALA A 211 -10.01 -16.24 5.21
CA ALA A 211 -10.93 -15.91 6.30
C ALA A 211 -10.97 -14.41 6.56
N ALA A 212 -12.17 -13.82 6.55
CA ALA A 212 -12.35 -12.39 6.77
C ALA A 212 -11.78 -11.94 8.12
N ASP A 213 -11.23 -10.73 8.14
CA ASP A 213 -10.69 -10.14 9.36
C ASP A 213 -11.81 -9.79 10.33
N GLN A 214 -11.55 -9.97 11.63
CA GLN A 214 -12.52 -9.74 12.70
C GLN A 214 -11.85 -8.99 13.85
N GLY A 215 -12.63 -8.22 14.61
CA GLY A 215 -12.08 -7.48 15.75
C GLY A 215 -11.30 -6.25 15.31
N MET A 216 -10.01 -6.18 15.66
CA MET A 216 -9.17 -5.06 15.26
C MET A 216 -8.71 -5.25 13.82
N ALA A 217 -8.52 -4.15 13.09
CA ALA A 217 -7.98 -4.24 11.74
C ALA A 217 -6.46 -4.45 11.80
N ASP A 218 -5.97 -5.22 10.85
CA ASP A 218 -4.54 -5.38 10.59
C ASP A 218 -3.95 -4.14 9.90
N ILE A 219 -2.64 -3.94 10.07
CA ILE A 219 -1.89 -2.88 9.36
C ILE A 219 -1.55 -3.33 7.94
N GLY A 220 -1.65 -2.41 6.98
CA GLY A 220 -1.38 -2.67 5.56
C GLY A 220 -2.65 -2.97 4.77
N SER A 221 -2.47 -3.49 3.56
CA SER A 221 -3.54 -3.77 2.60
C SER A 221 -4.22 -5.11 2.85
N HIS A 222 -5.53 -5.13 2.64
CA HIS A 222 -6.42 -6.27 2.78
C HIS A 222 -6.96 -6.71 1.42
N TYR A 223 -7.02 -8.02 1.20
CA TYR A 223 -7.60 -8.64 0.01
C TYR A 223 -9.09 -8.93 0.22
N VAL A 224 -9.85 -9.12 -0.86
CA VAL A 224 -11.24 -9.59 -0.70
C VAL A 224 -11.25 -10.98 -0.05
N SER A 225 -12.12 -11.18 0.95
CA SER A 225 -12.31 -12.51 1.54
C SER A 225 -13.00 -13.44 0.54
N VAL A 226 -12.47 -14.67 0.41
CA VAL A 226 -12.99 -15.69 -0.52
C VAL A 226 -13.66 -16.86 0.19
N THR A 227 -13.76 -16.82 1.52
CA THR A 227 -14.42 -17.86 2.33
C THR A 227 -15.91 -17.61 2.57
N GLY A 228 -16.47 -16.51 2.02
CA GLY A 228 -17.91 -16.28 2.00
C GLY A 228 -18.61 -17.24 1.04
N THR A 229 -19.75 -17.81 1.46
CA THR A 229 -20.58 -18.84 0.80
C THR A 229 -21.18 -18.42 -0.58
N GLY A 230 -20.37 -17.92 -1.51
CA GLY A 230 -20.87 -17.38 -2.78
C GLY A 230 -19.97 -17.49 -3.99
N ARG A 231 -18.70 -17.93 -3.88
CA ARG A 231 -17.84 -18.09 -5.07
C ARG A 231 -16.98 -19.35 -4.97
N VAL A 232 -17.50 -20.43 -5.54
CA VAL A 232 -16.69 -21.61 -5.89
C VAL A 232 -15.79 -21.22 -7.06
N TRP A 233 -14.48 -21.20 -6.85
CA TRP A 233 -13.52 -21.24 -7.95
C TRP A 233 -13.56 -22.65 -8.56
N LEU A 234 -14.29 -22.81 -9.67
CA LEU A 234 -14.13 -23.99 -10.52
C LEU A 234 -12.84 -23.80 -11.33
N PRO A 235 -11.80 -24.65 -11.16
CA PRO A 235 -10.68 -24.62 -12.08
C PRO A 235 -11.18 -24.95 -13.48
N ILE A 236 -10.89 -24.08 -14.47
CA ILE A 236 -11.06 -24.44 -15.88
C ILE A 236 -10.03 -25.51 -16.19
N VAL A 237 -10.44 -26.78 -16.06
CA VAL A 237 -9.72 -27.89 -16.69
C VAL A 237 -9.93 -27.72 -18.18
N ARG A 238 -8.89 -27.30 -18.89
CA ARG A 238 -8.86 -27.46 -20.34
C ARG A 238 -8.62 -28.95 -20.59
N SER A 239 -9.64 -29.65 -21.08
CA SER A 239 -9.49 -30.97 -21.67
C SER A 239 -8.48 -30.91 -22.82
N PRO A 240 -7.68 -31.96 -23.04
CA PRO A 240 -6.58 -31.98 -24.00
C PRO A 240 -7.00 -31.70 -25.45
#